data_AF-A0A2T2T6M2-F1
#
_entry.id   AF-A0A2T2T6M2-F1
#
_cell.length_a   1.000
_cell.length_b   1.000
_cell.length_c   1.000
_cell.angle_alpha   90.00
_cell.angle_beta   90.00
_cell.angle_gamma   90.00
#
_symmetry.space_group_name_H-M   'P 1'
#
loop_
_entity.id
_entity.type
_entity.pdbx_description
1 polymer ?
#
loop_
_entity_poly.entity_id
_entity_poly.type
_entity_poly.pdbx_seq_one_letter_code
_entity_poly.pdbx_strand_id
1 'polypeptide(L)'
;MQLRSFKTLRTGLLVLAFALLAPMALAQMPQQGQNKTLSSSDVSDEEVQKVARVLITARQSTRQMQMQKRREIKKKYGNPKEMDSTKKAQAKREMMQHQRKVRKKQMKAMQNEAEKENMNPKRVRRIMMSAQQDSTLQQRLRKAMKSEMKNQKSQMGGGQGGGA
;
A
#
# COMPACT_ATOMS: atom_id res chain seq x y z
N MET A 1 -40.86 -58.17 -17.96
CA MET A 1 -41.93 -58.37 -16.97
C MET A 1 -41.75 -57.35 -15.85
N GLN A 2 -42.79 -56.56 -15.57
CA GLN A 2 -42.88 -55.64 -14.43
C GLN A 2 -43.09 -56.39 -13.11
N LEU A 3 -43.12 -55.60 -12.01
CA LEU A 3 -43.59 -55.85 -10.64
C LEU A 3 -42.41 -56.02 -9.64
N ARG A 4 -42.33 -55.36 -8.48
CA ARG A 4 -43.24 -54.47 -7.74
C ARG A 4 -42.43 -53.74 -6.65
N SER A 5 -42.91 -52.55 -6.31
CA SER A 5 -42.48 -51.66 -5.23
C SER A 5 -42.73 -52.25 -3.83
N PHE A 6 -41.80 -52.03 -2.89
CA PHE A 6 -42.12 -51.78 -1.48
C PHE A 6 -41.20 -50.69 -0.90
N LYS A 7 -41.84 -49.61 -0.44
CA LYS A 7 -41.38 -48.61 0.53
C LYS A 7 -41.05 -49.35 1.86
N THR A 8 -40.21 -48.95 2.81
CA THR A 8 -40.00 -47.65 3.47
C THR A 8 -39.00 -47.85 4.64
N LEU A 9 -38.38 -46.76 5.12
CA LEU A 9 -37.98 -46.53 6.53
C LEU A 9 -36.74 -47.26 7.11
N ARG A 10 -35.59 -46.56 7.24
CA ARG A 10 -35.08 -45.95 8.50
C ARG A 10 -33.57 -45.65 8.45
N THR A 11 -33.26 -44.36 8.42
CA THR A 11 -32.23 -43.67 9.24
C THR A 11 -30.93 -44.40 9.59
N GLY A 12 -29.84 -43.95 8.96
CA GLY A 12 -28.46 -44.20 9.40
C GLY A 12 -27.57 -43.02 9.03
N LEU A 13 -27.88 -41.83 9.57
CA LEU A 13 -27.10 -40.60 9.42
C LEU A 13 -25.89 -40.67 10.36
N LEU A 14 -24.76 -41.19 9.88
CA LEU A 14 -23.47 -41.06 10.56
C LEU A 14 -22.84 -39.72 10.17
N VAL A 15 -23.20 -38.67 10.90
CA VAL A 15 -22.47 -37.39 10.89
C VAL A 15 -21.22 -37.59 11.73
N LEU A 16 -20.09 -37.87 11.08
CA LEU A 16 -18.79 -37.82 11.73
C LEU A 16 -18.35 -36.34 11.80
N ALA A 17 -18.61 -35.69 12.92
CA ALA A 17 -18.17 -34.33 13.20
C ALA A 17 -16.65 -34.31 13.45
N PHE A 18 -15.86 -34.00 12.43
CA PHE A 18 -14.48 -33.53 12.59
C PHE A 18 -14.50 -32.09 13.10
N ALA A 19 -14.80 -31.92 14.39
CA ALA A 19 -14.50 -30.71 15.13
C ALA A 19 -13.15 -30.91 15.81
N LEU A 20 -12.09 -30.29 15.27
CA LEU A 20 -10.88 -29.80 15.97
C LEU A 20 -9.74 -29.60 14.97
N LEU A 21 -9.74 -28.47 14.26
CA LEU A 21 -8.56 -27.76 13.78
C LEU A 21 -9.05 -26.44 13.16
N ALA A 22 -9.38 -25.48 14.03
CA ALA A 22 -9.50 -24.11 13.59
C ALA A 22 -8.08 -23.60 13.26
N PRO A 23 -7.74 -23.32 11.98
CA PRO A 23 -6.52 -22.61 11.70
C PRO A 23 -6.64 -21.23 12.34
N MET A 24 -5.67 -20.94 13.20
CA MET A 24 -5.40 -19.65 13.81
C MET A 24 -5.93 -18.50 12.95
N ALA A 25 -6.84 -17.74 13.55
CA ALA A 25 -7.18 -16.39 13.13
C ALA A 25 -5.90 -15.54 13.13
N LEU A 26 -5.19 -15.54 12.01
CA LEU A 26 -4.24 -14.51 11.65
C LEU A 26 -5.00 -13.19 11.67
N ALA A 27 -4.86 -12.45 12.77
CA ALA A 27 -4.94 -11.00 12.82
C ALA A 27 -6.02 -10.40 11.90
N GLN A 28 -7.30 -10.60 12.24
CA GLN A 28 -8.31 -9.63 11.85
C GLN A 28 -7.92 -8.31 12.50
N MET A 29 -7.22 -7.47 11.74
CA MET A 29 -7.18 -6.04 12.01
C MET A 29 -8.62 -5.58 12.23
N PRO A 30 -8.89 -4.64 13.16
CA PRO A 30 -10.22 -4.12 13.35
C PRO A 30 -10.69 -3.53 12.01
N GLN A 31 -11.59 -4.25 11.36
CA GLN A 31 -12.34 -3.76 10.20
C GLN A 31 -13.36 -2.77 10.77
N GLN A 32 -12.86 -1.60 11.17
CA GLN A 32 -13.68 -0.51 11.65
C GLN A 32 -14.59 -0.04 10.51
N GLY A 33 -15.85 -0.44 10.61
CA GLY A 33 -17.06 0.29 10.21
C GLY A 33 -17.04 1.00 8.86
N GLN A 34 -17.78 0.43 7.90
CA GLN A 34 -18.53 1.18 6.88
C GLN A 34 -17.80 2.33 6.15
N ASN A 35 -16.52 2.22 5.85
CA ASN A 35 -15.95 2.99 4.75
C ASN A 35 -16.21 2.18 3.48
N LYS A 36 -17.29 2.50 2.75
CA LYS A 36 -17.56 1.94 1.42
C LYS A 36 -16.27 2.02 0.59
N THR A 37 -15.68 0.87 0.32
CA THR A 37 -14.52 0.74 -0.56
C THR A 37 -14.92 1.29 -1.92
N LEU A 38 -14.14 2.24 -2.44
CA LEU A 38 -14.40 2.81 -3.76
C LEU A 38 -13.97 1.78 -4.80
N SER A 39 -14.89 1.42 -5.69
CA SER A 39 -14.56 0.66 -6.89
C SER A 39 -13.83 1.56 -7.89
N SER A 40 -13.19 0.95 -8.88
CA SER A 40 -12.59 1.69 -9.97
C SER A 40 -13.57 2.64 -10.69
N SER A 41 -14.85 2.30 -10.78
CA SER A 41 -15.89 3.16 -11.39
C SER A 41 -16.27 4.36 -10.51
N ASP A 42 -16.05 4.29 -9.20
CA ASP A 42 -16.37 5.39 -8.27
C ASP A 42 -15.30 6.51 -8.25
N VAL A 43 -14.24 6.35 -9.05
CA VAL A 43 -13.09 7.25 -9.12
C VAL A 43 -12.81 7.62 -10.59
N SER A 44 -12.91 8.90 -10.90
CA SER A 44 -12.63 9.39 -12.26
C SER A 44 -11.14 9.30 -12.60
N ASP A 45 -10.79 9.26 -13.89
CA ASP A 45 -9.39 9.24 -14.31
C ASP A 45 -8.63 10.50 -13.86
N GLU A 46 -9.31 11.65 -13.81
CA GLU A 46 -8.76 12.89 -13.25
C GLU A 46 -8.44 12.76 -11.76
N GLU A 47 -9.33 12.17 -10.96
CA GLU A 47 -9.07 11.90 -9.55
C GLU A 47 -7.86 10.97 -9.40
N VAL A 48 -7.76 9.93 -10.24
CA VAL A 48 -6.61 9.01 -10.24
C VAL A 48 -5.30 9.73 -10.56
N GLN A 49 -5.30 10.65 -11.54
CA GLN A 49 -4.12 11.44 -11.91
C GLN A 49 -3.69 12.39 -10.78
N LYS A 50 -4.63 13.13 -10.18
CA LYS A 50 -4.36 14.02 -9.04
C LYS A 50 -3.81 13.24 -7.85
N VAL A 51 -4.41 12.11 -7.50
CA VAL A 51 -3.90 11.23 -6.43
C VAL A 51 -2.49 10.73 -6.77
N ALA A 52 -2.23 10.33 -8.02
CA ALA A 52 -0.91 9.92 -8.44
C ALA A 52 0.14 11.03 -8.24
N ARG A 53 -0.16 12.27 -8.64
CA ARG A 53 0.73 13.42 -8.45
C ARG A 53 0.99 13.70 -6.97
N VAL A 54 -0.07 13.75 -6.17
CA VAL A 54 0.02 13.91 -4.70
C VAL A 54 0.94 12.85 -4.08
N LEU A 55 0.79 11.58 -4.46
CA LEU A 55 1.61 10.48 -3.95
C LEU A 55 3.07 10.58 -4.39
N ILE A 56 3.33 10.96 -5.64
CA ILE A 56 4.69 11.14 -6.16
C ILE A 56 5.37 12.30 -5.46
N THR A 57 4.73 13.47 -5.36
CA THR A 57 5.28 14.65 -4.67
C THR A 57 5.57 14.33 -3.20
N ALA A 58 4.61 13.71 -2.50
CA ALA A 58 4.81 13.31 -1.11
C ALA A 58 5.99 12.33 -0.94
N ARG A 59 6.13 11.36 -1.86
CA ARG A 59 7.27 10.42 -1.86
C ARG A 59 8.59 11.14 -2.12
N GLN A 60 8.64 12.02 -3.11
CA GLN A 60 9.84 12.76 -3.48
C GLN A 60 10.32 13.68 -2.35
N SER A 61 9.41 14.34 -1.64
CA SER A 61 9.72 15.24 -0.52
C SER A 61 10.55 14.57 0.59
N THR A 62 10.49 13.24 0.71
CA THR A 62 11.24 12.49 1.73
C THR A 62 12.40 11.67 1.16
N ARG A 63 12.58 11.62 -0.17
CA ARG A 63 13.57 10.78 -0.85
C ARG A 63 15.00 11.11 -0.40
N GLN A 64 15.37 12.39 -0.36
CA GLN A 64 16.70 12.81 0.07
C GLN A 64 16.96 12.41 1.52
N MET A 65 15.97 12.59 2.41
CA MET A 65 16.11 12.23 3.82
C MET A 65 16.34 10.73 4.01
N GLN A 66 15.64 9.89 3.25
CA GLN A 66 15.85 8.43 3.27
C GLN A 66 17.26 8.07 2.78
N MET A 67 17.72 8.71 1.72
CA MET A 67 19.06 8.48 1.17
C MET A 67 20.16 8.90 2.16
N GLN A 68 20.02 10.06 2.78
CA GLN A 68 20.92 10.53 3.84
C GLN A 68 20.94 9.55 5.00
N LYS A 69 19.77 9.14 5.52
CA LYS A 69 19.73 8.21 6.64
C LYS A 69 20.36 6.86 6.31
N ARG A 70 20.14 6.34 5.09
CA ARG A 70 20.79 5.11 4.63
C ARG A 70 22.32 5.24 4.62
N ARG A 71 22.84 6.38 4.15
CA ARG A 71 24.30 6.67 4.17
C ARG A 71 24.82 6.76 5.60
N GLU A 72 24.10 7.46 6.49
CA GLU A 72 24.47 7.56 7.91
C GLU A 72 24.50 6.20 8.60
N ILE A 73 23.46 5.37 8.44
CA ILE A 73 23.40 4.05 9.04
C ILE A 73 24.53 3.16 8.52
N LYS A 74 24.81 3.18 7.21
CA LYS A 74 25.92 2.44 6.61
C LYS A 74 27.27 2.92 7.16
N LYS A 75 27.46 4.24 7.33
CA LYS A 75 28.70 4.83 7.87
C LYS A 75 28.89 4.49 9.36
N LYS A 76 27.81 4.56 10.16
CA LYS A 76 27.86 4.40 11.62
C LYS A 76 27.91 2.93 12.06
N TYR A 77 27.19 2.05 11.36
CA TYR A 77 27.00 0.66 11.79
C TYR A 77 27.57 -0.39 10.83
N GLY A 78 28.00 0.00 9.62
CA GLY A 78 28.54 -0.92 8.63
C GLY A 78 27.48 -1.74 7.89
N ASN A 79 27.85 -2.93 7.43
CA ASN A 79 26.98 -3.83 6.68
C ASN A 79 25.98 -4.54 7.61
N PRO A 80 24.65 -4.47 7.39
CA PRO A 80 23.66 -5.05 8.29
C PRO A 80 23.78 -6.55 8.55
N LYS A 81 24.44 -7.28 7.64
CA LYS A 81 24.68 -8.72 7.76
C LYS A 81 25.82 -9.07 8.74
N GLU A 82 26.75 -8.14 8.94
CA GLU A 82 27.94 -8.30 9.79
C GLU A 82 27.81 -7.56 11.12
N MET A 83 26.67 -6.92 11.38
CA MET A 83 26.42 -6.21 12.63
C MET A 83 26.20 -7.18 13.79
N ASP A 84 26.91 -6.95 14.90
CA ASP A 84 26.53 -7.52 16.19
C ASP A 84 25.10 -7.10 16.59
N SER A 85 24.46 -7.98 17.37
CA SER A 85 23.15 -7.83 17.98
C SER A 85 22.90 -6.43 18.59
N THR A 86 23.88 -5.85 19.29
CA THR A 86 23.75 -4.53 19.93
C THR A 86 23.69 -3.41 18.90
N LYS A 87 24.61 -3.42 17.94
CA LYS A 87 24.66 -2.45 16.82
C LYS A 87 23.40 -2.56 15.97
N LYS A 88 22.91 -3.77 15.73
CA LYS A 88 21.67 -4.04 15.00
C LYS A 88 20.45 -3.49 15.73
N ALA A 89 20.37 -3.64 17.06
CA ALA A 89 19.28 -3.08 17.86
C ALA A 89 19.29 -1.54 17.85
N GLN A 90 20.45 -0.91 17.97
CA GLN A 90 20.60 0.55 17.88
C GLN A 90 20.24 1.09 16.49
N ALA A 91 20.77 0.47 15.43
CA ALA A 91 20.44 0.82 14.05
C ALA A 91 18.93 0.69 13.78
N LYS A 92 18.30 -0.38 14.29
CA LYS A 92 16.85 -0.57 14.19
C LYS A 92 16.08 0.54 14.92
N ARG A 93 16.47 0.91 16.14
CA ARG A 93 15.83 2.00 16.90
C ARG A 93 15.92 3.34 16.16
N GLU A 94 17.10 3.68 15.64
CA GLU A 94 17.29 4.89 14.84
C GLU A 94 16.46 4.88 13.56
N MET A 95 16.42 3.74 12.86
CA MET A 95 15.60 3.56 11.67
C MET A 95 14.12 3.73 11.97
N MET A 96 13.63 3.19 13.09
CA MET A 96 12.23 3.36 13.51
C MET A 96 11.90 4.83 13.79
N GLN A 97 12.77 5.56 14.48
CA GLN A 97 12.57 7.00 14.71
C GLN A 97 12.58 7.79 13.40
N HIS A 98 13.50 7.46 12.49
CA HIS A 98 13.55 8.06 11.18
C HIS A 98 12.29 7.77 10.35
N GLN A 99 11.81 6.52 10.34
CA GLN A 99 10.56 6.14 9.66
C GLN A 99 9.37 6.94 10.20
N ARG A 100 9.29 7.18 11.50
CA ARG A 100 8.26 8.06 12.10
C ARG A 100 8.36 9.48 11.55
N LYS A 101 9.57 10.07 11.47
CA LYS A 101 9.80 11.41 10.92
C LYS A 101 9.43 11.48 9.43
N VAL A 102 9.85 10.48 8.64
CA VAL A 102 9.50 10.36 7.22
C VAL A 102 8.00 10.26 7.04
N ARG A 103 7.32 9.38 7.79
CA ARG A 103 5.85 9.22 7.73
C ARG A 103 5.14 10.54 8.04
N LYS A 104 5.55 11.25 9.09
CA LYS A 104 4.98 12.57 9.42
C LYS A 104 5.16 13.58 8.27
N LYS A 105 6.36 13.69 7.70
CA LYS A 105 6.60 14.59 6.56
C LYS A 105 5.84 14.20 5.31
N GLN A 106 5.80 12.90 4.99
CA GLN A 106 5.06 12.39 3.84
C GLN A 106 3.55 12.67 3.99
N MET A 107 2.98 12.48 5.19
CA MET A 107 1.57 12.80 5.45
C MET A 107 1.29 14.29 5.30
N LYS A 108 2.18 15.16 5.80
CA LYS A 108 2.05 16.62 5.64
C LYS A 108 2.15 17.04 4.17
N ALA A 109 3.15 16.51 3.45
CA ALA A 109 3.31 16.79 2.02
C ALA A 109 2.10 16.31 1.21
N MET A 110 1.56 15.13 1.54
CA MET A 110 0.35 14.60 0.92
C MET A 110 -0.88 15.47 1.18
N GLN A 111 -1.05 15.99 2.39
CA GLN A 111 -2.15 16.92 2.72
C GLN A 111 -2.01 18.23 1.96
N ASN A 112 -0.84 18.87 2.03
CA ASN A 112 -0.58 20.12 1.36
C ASN A 112 -0.75 20.01 -0.16
N GLU A 113 -0.29 18.90 -0.76
CA GLU A 113 -0.41 18.70 -2.21
C GLU A 113 -1.85 18.36 -2.61
N ALA A 114 -2.58 17.62 -1.79
CA ALA A 114 -4.00 17.37 -2.03
C ALA A 114 -4.79 18.69 -2.04
N GLU A 115 -4.51 19.58 -1.10
CA GLU A 115 -5.13 20.92 -1.04
C GLU A 115 -4.80 21.75 -2.28
N LYS A 116 -3.54 21.76 -2.75
CA LYS A 116 -3.15 22.43 -4.00
C LYS A 116 -3.87 21.90 -5.24
N GLU A 117 -4.12 20.59 -5.30
CA GLU A 117 -4.84 19.92 -6.39
C GLU A 117 -6.37 20.01 -6.24
N ASN A 118 -6.85 20.84 -5.31
CA ASN A 118 -8.26 21.01 -4.97
C ASN A 118 -8.95 19.69 -4.60
N MET A 119 -8.22 18.81 -3.90
CA MET A 119 -8.69 17.49 -3.50
C MET A 119 -8.70 17.35 -1.99
N ASN A 120 -9.80 16.80 -1.44
CA ASN A 120 -9.89 16.55 -0.01
C ASN A 120 -8.87 15.48 0.43
N PRO A 121 -8.01 15.74 1.43
CA PRO A 121 -7.04 14.74 1.92
C PRO A 121 -7.67 13.43 2.39
N LYS A 122 -8.92 13.46 2.91
CA LYS A 122 -9.67 12.25 3.28
C LYS A 122 -10.05 11.43 2.04
N ARG A 123 -10.41 12.08 0.92
CA ARG A 123 -10.71 11.42 -0.37
C ARG A 123 -9.45 10.75 -0.93
N VAL A 124 -8.31 11.43 -0.92
CA VAL A 124 -7.00 10.84 -1.30
C VAL A 124 -6.72 9.57 -0.51
N ARG A 125 -6.85 9.62 0.83
CA ARG A 125 -6.64 8.45 1.70
C ARG A 125 -7.61 7.32 1.38
N ARG A 126 -8.88 7.64 1.14
CA ARG A 126 -9.91 6.65 0.79
C ARG A 126 -9.59 5.97 -0.54
N ILE A 127 -9.24 6.73 -1.58
CA ILE A 127 -8.84 6.18 -2.88
C ILE A 127 -7.61 5.28 -2.71
N MET A 128 -6.61 5.71 -1.94
CA MET A 128 -5.42 4.90 -1.68
C MET A 128 -5.73 3.59 -0.94
N MET A 129 -6.58 3.62 0.10
CA MET A 129 -7.02 2.42 0.79
C MET A 129 -7.86 1.51 -0.12
N SER A 130 -8.72 2.10 -0.94
CA SER A 130 -9.56 1.34 -1.87
C SER A 130 -8.71 0.68 -2.97
N ALA A 131 -7.67 1.35 -3.45
CA ALA A 131 -6.67 0.79 -4.36
C ALA A 131 -5.82 -0.34 -3.76
N GLN A 132 -5.90 -0.61 -2.44
CA GLN A 132 -5.31 -1.81 -1.86
C GLN A 132 -6.24 -3.03 -1.97
N GLN A 133 -7.55 -2.80 -2.15
CA GLN A 133 -8.58 -3.83 -2.19
C GLN A 133 -9.09 -4.06 -3.62
N ASP A 134 -9.22 -3.00 -4.42
CA ASP A 134 -9.60 -3.05 -5.83
C ASP A 134 -8.35 -3.05 -6.72
N SER A 135 -8.10 -4.20 -7.36
CA SER A 135 -6.94 -4.41 -8.24
C SER A 135 -6.99 -3.54 -9.50
N THR A 136 -8.17 -3.23 -10.04
CA THR A 136 -8.35 -2.38 -11.23
C THR A 136 -7.99 -0.93 -10.89
N LEU A 137 -8.51 -0.42 -9.78
CA LEU A 137 -8.17 0.91 -9.27
C LEU A 137 -6.67 0.99 -8.94
N GLN A 138 -6.10 -0.07 -8.36
CA GLN A 138 -4.66 -0.17 -8.12
C GLN A 138 -3.85 -0.05 -9.41
N GLN A 139 -4.25 -0.75 -10.46
CA GLN A 139 -3.57 -0.72 -11.75
C GLN A 139 -3.67 0.65 -12.41
N ARG A 140 -4.85 1.28 -12.41
CA ARG A 140 -5.03 2.64 -12.92
C ARG A 140 -4.15 3.64 -12.18
N LEU A 141 -4.13 3.58 -10.86
CA LEU A 141 -3.27 4.44 -10.04
C LEU A 141 -1.78 4.20 -10.29
N ARG A 142 -1.34 2.94 -10.43
CA ARG A 142 0.04 2.60 -10.79
C ARG A 142 0.44 3.12 -12.17
N LYS A 143 -0.45 3.01 -13.17
CA LYS A 143 -0.23 3.55 -14.52
C LYS A 143 -0.09 5.07 -14.48
N ALA A 144 -1.00 5.77 -13.80
CA ALA A 144 -0.94 7.21 -13.62
C ALA A 144 0.36 7.67 -12.93
N MET A 145 0.76 7.01 -11.83
CA MET A 145 2.03 7.29 -11.16
C MET A 145 3.25 7.09 -12.07
N LYS A 146 3.24 6.03 -12.89
CA LYS A 146 4.33 5.77 -13.85
C LYS A 146 4.40 6.85 -14.93
N SER A 147 3.26 7.33 -15.40
CA SER A 147 3.16 8.43 -16.36
C SER A 147 3.73 9.73 -15.76
N GLU A 148 3.25 10.13 -14.59
CA GLU A 148 3.72 11.33 -13.88
C GLU A 148 5.23 11.29 -13.61
N MET A 149 5.77 10.14 -13.18
CA MET A 149 7.22 9.98 -13.00
C MET A 149 8.02 10.15 -14.29
N LYS A 150 7.50 9.67 -15.44
CA LYS A 150 8.16 9.87 -16.74
C LYS A 150 8.15 11.34 -17.13
N ASN A 151 7.02 12.04 -16.91
CA ASN A 151 6.89 13.45 -17.23
C ASN A 151 7.87 14.29 -16.41
N GLN A 152 7.95 14.06 -15.10
CA GLN A 152 8.92 14.74 -14.23
C GLN A 152 10.37 14.41 -14.59
N LYS A 153 10.68 13.16 -14.95
CA LYS A 153 12.03 12.78 -15.40
C LYS A 153 12.41 13.49 -16.69
N SER A 154 11.47 13.63 -17.62
CA SER A 154 11.69 14.30 -18.91
C SER A 154 11.95 15.81 -18.71
N GLN A 155 11.26 16.44 -17.75
CA GLN A 155 11.53 17.83 -17.36
C GLN A 155 12.89 18.02 -16.68
N MET A 156 13.40 17.03 -15.94
CA MET A 156 14.73 17.08 -15.34
C MET A 156 15.87 16.67 -16.29
N GLY A 157 15.57 15.91 -17.34
CA GLY A 157 16.55 15.38 -18.30
C GLY A 157 16.60 16.12 -19.64
N GLY A 158 15.72 17.09 -19.89
CA GLY A 158 15.64 17.85 -21.14
C GLY A 158 16.67 18.97 -21.31
N GLY A 159 17.66 19.08 -20.40
CA GLY A 159 18.65 20.16 -20.39
C GLY A 159 20.06 19.77 -20.88
N GLN A 160 20.25 18.62 -21.53
CA GLN A 160 21.57 18.26 -22.05
C GLN A 160 21.45 17.41 -23.32
N GLY A 161 21.36 18.12 -24.45
CA GLY A 161 21.30 17.50 -25.77
C GLY A 161 20.80 18.46 -26.84
N GLY A 162 21.54 19.56 -27.05
CA GLY A 162 21.25 20.46 -28.17
C GLY A 162 22.07 21.74 -28.12
N GLY A 163 23.16 21.80 -28.90
CA GLY A 163 23.83 23.06 -29.24
C GLY A 163 25.32 22.92 -29.54
N ALA A 164 25.61 22.70 -30.83
CA ALA A 164 26.88 22.88 -31.55
C ALA A 164 28.10 22.02 -31.15
#